data_AF-A0A1A8CJ96-F1
#
_entry.id   AF-A0A1A8CJ96-F1
#
_cell.length_a   1.000
_cell.length_b   1.000
_cell.length_c   1.000
_cell.angle_alpha   90.00
_cell.angle_beta   90.00
_cell.angle_gamma   90.00
#
_symmetry.space_group_name_H-M   'P 1'
#
loop_
_entity.id
_entity.type
_entity.pdbx_description
1 polymer ?
#
loop_
_entity_poly.entity_id
_entity_poly.type
_entity_poly.pdbx_seq_one_letter_code
_entity_poly.pdbx_strand_id
1 'polypeptide(L)'
;MVWIYGGAFLLGGSMGANFLDNYLYSGQEIADRGNVIVVTFGYRVGTLGFLSTGDSSLPGNYGLWDQHAAIAWVHRNIRSFGGDPDNITVFGESAGGASVSLQTLSPHNKGLFKRAISQSGVALCPWAINKNPRKFAEEVAVKVGCPTDASMGAPLVYNLSLSPVVDGDFLPDEPHNLFHNTAAIDYLAGVNDMDGHIFTGFDVASVNSHL
;
A
#
# COMPACT_ATOMS: atom_id res chain seq x y z
N MET A 1 14.51 -3.32 8.90
CA MET A 1 13.67 -3.54 7.70
C MET A 1 12.21 -3.48 8.13
N VAL A 2 11.41 -2.64 7.48
CA VAL A 2 10.02 -2.33 7.86
C VAL A 2 9.09 -2.89 6.79
N TRP A 3 8.31 -3.91 7.14
CA TRP A 3 7.43 -4.66 6.24
C TRP A 3 6.06 -4.00 6.13
N ILE A 4 5.60 -3.78 4.90
CA ILE A 4 4.25 -3.34 4.57
C ILE A 4 3.53 -4.48 3.87
N TYR A 5 2.50 -5.06 4.50
CA TYR A 5 1.77 -6.18 3.94
C TYR A 5 0.84 -5.76 2.78
N GLY A 6 0.63 -6.68 1.84
CA GLY A 6 -0.35 -6.57 0.75
C GLY A 6 -1.75 -7.05 1.13
N GLY A 7 -2.61 -7.22 0.13
CA GLY A 7 -4.03 -7.56 0.32
C GLY A 7 -4.97 -6.60 -0.41
N ALA A 8 -4.56 -6.13 -1.59
CA ALA A 8 -5.37 -5.29 -2.48
C ALA A 8 -5.92 -4.01 -1.82
N PHE A 9 -5.23 -3.49 -0.78
CA PHE A 9 -5.70 -2.39 0.09
C PHE A 9 -7.02 -2.64 0.82
N LEU A 10 -7.60 -3.85 0.72
CA LEU A 10 -8.92 -4.22 1.25
C LEU A 10 -8.82 -5.05 2.52
N LEU A 11 -7.77 -5.86 2.64
CA LEU A 11 -7.57 -6.82 3.71
C LEU A 11 -6.08 -6.95 4.05
N GLY A 12 -5.79 -7.65 5.15
CA GLY A 12 -4.43 -7.97 5.57
C GLY A 12 -4.21 -7.72 7.06
N GLY A 13 -3.05 -8.13 7.55
CA GLY A 13 -2.66 -7.93 8.94
C GLY A 13 -1.16 -8.11 9.11
N SER A 14 -0.60 -7.46 10.14
CA SER A 14 0.85 -7.40 10.38
C SER A 14 1.52 -8.76 10.59
N MET A 15 0.77 -9.74 11.07
CA MET A 15 1.26 -11.11 11.29
C MET A 15 1.11 -11.99 10.03
N GLY A 16 0.23 -11.60 9.10
CA GLY A 16 -0.13 -12.44 7.95
C GLY A 16 -0.98 -13.65 8.34
N ALA A 17 -1.25 -14.53 7.36
CA ALA A 17 -1.96 -15.78 7.61
C ALA A 17 -1.12 -16.71 8.50
N ASN A 18 -1.77 -17.48 9.37
CA ASN A 18 -1.12 -18.52 10.15
C ASN A 18 -1.37 -19.88 9.51
N PHE A 19 -0.30 -20.66 9.35
CA PHE A 19 -0.37 -22.06 8.92
C PHE A 19 0.58 -22.88 9.78
N LEU A 20 0.08 -23.95 10.42
CA LEU A 20 0.87 -24.81 11.31
C LEU A 20 1.60 -24.04 12.43
N ASP A 21 0.89 -23.10 13.07
CA ASP A 21 1.45 -22.22 14.12
C ASP A 21 2.63 -21.35 13.64
N ASN A 22 2.68 -21.09 12.33
CA ASN A 22 3.66 -20.22 11.70
C ASN A 22 2.97 -19.08 10.97
N TYR A 23 3.21 -17.86 11.44
CA TYR A 23 2.71 -16.64 10.83
C TYR A 23 3.52 -16.28 9.59
N LEU A 24 2.85 -16.06 8.47
CA LEU A 24 3.45 -15.76 7.16
C LEU A 24 4.44 -14.59 7.21
N TYR A 25 4.19 -13.59 8.04
CA TYR A 25 5.07 -12.42 8.20
C TYR A 25 5.87 -12.45 9.50
N SER A 26 6.10 -13.63 10.08
CA SER A 26 7.07 -13.77 11.16
C SER A 26 8.45 -13.28 10.69
N GLY A 27 8.97 -12.25 11.35
CA GLY A 27 10.25 -11.65 11.01
C GLY A 27 11.47 -12.46 11.42
N GLN A 28 11.29 -13.57 12.14
CA GLN A 28 12.36 -14.32 12.80
C GLN A 28 13.45 -14.79 11.81
N GLU A 29 13.07 -15.51 10.74
CA GLU A 29 14.05 -16.05 9.79
C GLU A 29 14.84 -14.96 9.06
N ILE A 30 14.19 -13.85 8.71
CA ILE A 30 14.86 -12.70 8.08
C ILE A 30 15.81 -12.04 9.07
N ALA A 31 15.38 -11.86 10.33
CA ALA A 31 16.19 -11.25 11.37
C ALA A 31 17.43 -12.08 11.70
N ASP A 32 17.26 -13.39 11.92
CA ASP A 32 18.32 -14.31 12.35
C ASP A 32 19.36 -14.51 11.24
N ARG A 33 18.92 -14.70 10.00
CA ARG A 33 19.84 -14.96 8.86
C ARG A 33 20.47 -13.69 8.31
N GLY A 34 19.72 -12.59 8.30
CA GLY A 34 20.17 -11.31 7.76
C GLY A 34 20.95 -10.48 8.78
N ASN A 35 20.92 -10.85 10.07
CA ASN A 35 21.40 -10.02 11.18
C ASN A 35 20.81 -8.60 11.10
N VAL A 36 19.48 -8.52 11.00
CA VAL A 36 18.72 -7.27 10.87
C VAL A 36 17.54 -7.26 11.84
N ILE A 37 17.03 -6.07 12.15
CA ILE A 37 15.74 -5.93 12.83
C ILE A 37 14.62 -5.94 11.79
N VAL A 38 13.57 -6.73 12.03
CA VAL A 38 12.35 -6.75 11.24
C VAL A 38 11.21 -6.12 12.03
N VAL A 39 10.51 -5.17 11.43
CA VAL A 39 9.32 -4.54 12.00
C VAL A 39 8.14 -4.83 11.08
N THR A 40 7.07 -5.38 11.62
CA THR A 40 5.76 -5.45 10.97
C THR A 40 4.77 -4.58 11.74
N PHE A 41 3.78 -4.01 11.06
CA PHE A 41 2.82 -3.10 11.69
C PHE A 41 1.46 -3.18 10.98
N GLY A 42 0.39 -2.78 11.67
CA GLY A 42 -0.96 -2.70 11.13
C GLY A 42 -1.23 -1.34 10.49
N TYR A 43 -1.96 -1.31 9.38
CA TYR A 43 -2.52 -0.08 8.80
C TYR A 43 -3.98 -0.30 8.41
N ARG A 44 -4.79 0.78 8.41
CA ARG A 44 -6.20 0.67 8.00
C ARG A 44 -6.31 0.27 6.53
N VAL A 45 -7.23 -0.66 6.27
CA VAL A 45 -7.56 -1.19 4.94
C VAL A 45 -9.05 -0.99 4.65
N GLY A 46 -9.44 -1.21 3.40
CA GLY A 46 -10.81 -1.10 2.92
C GLY A 46 -11.37 0.32 3.06
N THR A 47 -12.68 0.42 3.30
CA THR A 47 -13.39 1.69 3.45
C THR A 47 -12.78 2.57 4.54
N LEU A 48 -12.33 1.98 5.65
CA LEU A 48 -11.73 2.75 6.75
C LEU A 48 -10.32 3.27 6.44
N GLY A 49 -9.64 2.67 5.45
CA GLY A 49 -8.29 3.06 5.04
C GLY A 49 -8.26 4.02 3.86
N PHE A 50 -9.19 3.88 2.91
CA PHE A 50 -9.05 4.51 1.59
C PHE A 50 -10.33 5.13 1.02
N LEU A 51 -11.43 5.20 1.78
CA LEU A 51 -12.61 5.93 1.30
C LEU A 51 -12.26 7.41 1.09
N SER A 52 -12.61 7.96 -0.06
CA SER A 52 -12.33 9.35 -0.42
C SER A 52 -13.47 9.94 -1.24
N THR A 53 -13.75 11.23 -1.04
CA THR A 53 -14.64 12.03 -1.89
C THR A 53 -13.90 12.72 -3.03
N GLY A 54 -12.57 12.64 -3.07
CA GLY A 54 -11.72 13.37 -4.02
C GLY A 54 -11.62 14.87 -3.73
N ASP A 55 -12.03 15.31 -2.53
CA ASP A 55 -11.93 16.69 -2.08
C ASP A 55 -11.56 16.75 -0.58
N SER A 56 -11.49 17.97 -0.03
CA SER A 56 -11.09 18.19 1.36
C SER A 56 -12.07 17.64 2.41
N SER A 57 -13.30 17.25 2.04
CA SER A 57 -14.27 16.72 3.01
C SER A 57 -13.93 15.31 3.48
N LEU A 58 -13.39 14.49 2.58
CA LEU A 58 -12.88 13.16 2.87
C LEU A 58 -11.69 12.88 1.93
N PRO A 59 -10.48 13.39 2.24
CA PRO A 59 -9.34 13.32 1.31
C PRO A 59 -8.90 11.89 0.95
N GLY A 60 -9.05 10.94 1.87
CA GLY A 60 -8.59 9.56 1.70
C GLY A 60 -7.18 9.32 2.24
N ASN A 61 -6.51 8.29 1.71
CA ASN A 61 -5.13 7.92 2.04
C ASN A 61 -4.84 7.62 3.51
N TYR A 62 -5.85 7.37 4.34
CA TYR A 62 -5.68 7.12 5.78
C TYR A 62 -4.78 5.92 6.08
N GLY A 63 -4.86 4.86 5.28
CA GLY A 63 -3.96 3.71 5.37
C GLY A 63 -2.50 4.08 5.05
N LEU A 64 -2.24 4.99 4.11
CA LEU A 64 -0.89 5.49 3.83
C LEU A 64 -0.36 6.36 4.97
N TRP A 65 -1.23 7.16 5.59
CA TRP A 65 -0.88 7.93 6.78
C TRP A 65 -0.54 7.05 7.99
N ASP A 66 -1.25 5.93 8.17
CA ASP A 66 -0.92 4.95 9.21
C ASP A 66 0.47 4.34 8.97
N GLN A 67 0.77 3.98 7.71
CA GLN A 67 2.08 3.48 7.31
C GLN A 67 3.19 4.51 7.55
N HIS A 68 2.97 5.77 7.16
CA HIS A 68 3.90 6.87 7.44
C HIS A 68 4.12 7.03 8.96
N ALA A 69 3.05 6.99 9.76
CA ALA A 69 3.15 7.11 11.22
C ALA A 69 3.98 5.97 11.82
N ALA A 70 3.83 4.74 11.33
CA ALA A 70 4.63 3.59 11.74
C ALA A 70 6.10 3.76 11.35
N ILE A 71 6.40 4.16 10.11
CA ILE A 71 7.76 4.43 9.62
C ILE A 71 8.42 5.53 10.47
N ALA A 72 7.71 6.63 10.72
CA ALA A 72 8.20 7.73 11.53
C ALA A 72 8.41 7.31 13.00
N TRP A 73 7.56 6.43 13.55
CA TRP A 73 7.77 5.85 14.87
C TRP A 73 9.03 4.99 14.91
N VAL A 74 9.25 4.14 13.90
CA VAL A 74 10.47 3.33 13.79
C VAL A 74 11.69 4.26 13.74
N HIS A 75 11.69 5.27 12.87
CA HIS A 75 12.79 6.24 12.76
C HIS A 75 13.13 6.90 14.11
N ARG A 76 12.12 7.28 14.91
CA ARG A 76 12.35 7.91 16.22
C ARG A 76 12.81 6.94 17.31
N ASN A 77 12.41 5.67 17.25
CA ASN A 77 12.52 4.76 18.40
C ASN A 77 13.45 3.55 18.18
N ILE A 78 13.75 3.19 16.94
CA ILE A 78 14.43 1.91 16.64
C ILE A 78 15.84 1.82 17.25
N ARG A 79 16.47 2.97 17.53
CA ARG A 79 17.76 3.03 18.24
C ARG A 79 17.70 2.37 19.62
N SER A 80 16.59 2.51 20.34
CA SER A 80 16.38 1.87 21.64
C SER A 80 16.26 0.35 21.56
N PHE A 81 16.00 -0.20 20.36
CA PHE A 81 15.94 -1.63 20.09
C PHE A 81 17.23 -2.16 19.45
N GLY A 82 18.29 -1.33 19.39
CA GLY A 82 19.57 -1.68 18.77
C GLY A 82 19.63 -1.47 17.25
N GLY A 83 18.62 -0.83 16.65
CA GLY A 83 18.62 -0.51 15.23
C GLY A 83 19.29 0.82 14.91
N ASP A 84 19.62 1.00 13.63
CA ASP A 84 20.13 2.27 13.11
C ASP A 84 19.00 3.04 12.39
N PRO A 85 18.53 4.19 12.93
CA PRO A 85 17.45 4.97 12.32
C PRO A 85 17.83 5.55 10.95
N ASP A 86 19.12 5.75 10.66
CA ASP A 86 19.60 6.28 9.38
C ASP A 86 19.72 5.18 8.30
N ASN A 87 19.44 3.93 8.67
CA ASN A 87 19.63 2.74 7.85
C ASN A 87 18.35 1.92 7.65
N ILE A 88 17.18 2.58 7.62
CA ILE A 88 15.88 1.93 7.45
C ILE A 88 15.67 1.52 5.98
N THR A 89 15.25 0.27 5.78
CA THR A 89 14.73 -0.24 4.51
C THR A 89 13.24 -0.52 4.66
N VAL A 90 12.39 0.09 3.85
CA VAL A 90 10.96 -0.28 3.72
C VAL A 90 10.80 -1.35 2.64
N PHE A 91 9.97 -2.36 2.86
CA PHE A 91 9.75 -3.41 1.87
C PHE A 91 8.33 -3.98 1.96
N GLY A 92 7.80 -4.48 0.84
CA GLY A 92 6.40 -4.88 0.75
C GLY A 92 6.07 -5.60 -0.55
N GLU A 93 4.97 -6.34 -0.54
CA GLU A 93 4.47 -7.12 -1.69
C GLU A 93 3.03 -6.70 -2.08
N SER A 94 2.71 -6.78 -3.37
CA SER A 94 1.40 -6.41 -3.93
C SER A 94 1.01 -4.97 -3.53
N ALA A 95 -0.15 -4.78 -2.89
CA ALA A 95 -0.56 -3.49 -2.33
C ALA A 95 0.46 -2.91 -1.33
N GLY A 96 1.23 -3.76 -0.64
CA GLY A 96 2.36 -3.38 0.19
C GLY A 96 3.56 -2.90 -0.63
N GLY A 97 3.82 -3.50 -1.80
CA GLY A 97 4.85 -3.05 -2.74
C GLY A 97 4.48 -1.71 -3.39
N ALA A 98 3.21 -1.57 -3.81
CA ALA A 98 2.69 -0.28 -4.25
C ALA A 98 2.77 0.76 -3.11
N SER A 99 2.45 0.38 -1.88
CA SER A 99 2.62 1.23 -0.70
C SER A 99 4.07 1.66 -0.52
N VAL A 100 5.05 0.76 -0.59
CA VAL A 100 6.49 1.10 -0.52
C VAL A 100 6.83 2.17 -1.55
N SER A 101 6.43 1.97 -2.80
CA SER A 101 6.62 2.94 -3.87
C SER A 101 5.96 4.29 -3.54
N LEU A 102 4.71 4.31 -3.08
CA LEU A 102 4.00 5.53 -2.69
C LEU A 102 4.66 6.25 -1.50
N GLN A 103 5.12 5.51 -0.50
CA GLN A 103 5.85 6.07 0.64
C GLN A 103 7.15 6.75 0.18
N THR A 104 7.85 6.19 -0.82
CA THR A 104 9.07 6.83 -1.37
C THR A 104 8.78 8.12 -2.13
N LEU A 105 7.61 8.21 -2.77
CA LEU A 105 7.19 9.35 -3.58
C LEU A 105 6.62 10.49 -2.73
N SER A 106 6.10 10.19 -1.53
CA SER A 106 5.52 11.19 -0.64
C SER A 106 6.60 12.10 -0.04
N PRO A 107 6.45 13.44 -0.12
CA PRO A 107 7.40 14.37 0.49
C PRO A 107 7.47 14.25 2.02
N HIS A 108 6.43 13.71 2.66
CA HIS A 108 6.35 13.51 4.12
C HIS A 108 7.38 12.52 4.65
N ASN A 109 7.93 11.65 3.80
CA ASN A 109 8.92 10.64 4.18
C ASN A 109 10.37 11.05 3.92
N LYS A 110 10.61 12.31 3.53
CA LYS A 110 11.96 12.80 3.26
C LYS A 110 12.87 12.58 4.47
N GLY A 111 13.90 11.75 4.28
CA GLY A 111 14.90 11.44 5.29
C GLY A 111 14.48 10.40 6.34
N LEU A 112 13.29 9.78 6.23
CA LEU A 112 12.85 8.78 7.21
C LEU A 112 13.37 7.37 6.95
N PHE A 113 13.75 7.06 5.72
CA PHE A 113 14.34 5.77 5.37
C PHE A 113 15.31 5.89 4.20
N LYS A 114 16.20 4.91 4.11
CA LYS A 114 17.33 4.91 3.19
C LYS A 114 17.08 4.07 1.94
N ARG A 115 16.30 3.00 2.06
CA ARG A 115 16.09 2.03 0.97
C ARG A 115 14.64 1.56 0.88
N ALA A 116 14.27 1.08 -0.30
CA ALA A 116 12.95 0.57 -0.58
C ALA A 116 13.00 -0.67 -1.48
N ILE A 117 12.12 -1.65 -1.22
CA ILE A 117 11.98 -2.88 -2.00
C ILE A 117 10.49 -3.11 -2.31
N SER A 118 10.14 -3.08 -3.59
CA SER A 118 8.76 -3.24 -4.07
C SER A 118 8.61 -4.54 -4.85
N GLN A 119 7.86 -5.49 -4.28
CA GLN A 119 7.63 -6.81 -4.87
C GLN A 119 6.23 -6.87 -5.49
N SER A 120 6.12 -7.16 -6.77
CA SER A 120 4.84 -7.41 -7.46
C SER A 120 3.82 -6.25 -7.34
N GLY A 121 4.30 -5.02 -7.18
CA GLY A 121 3.45 -3.84 -7.09
C GLY A 121 4.27 -2.56 -6.96
N VAL A 122 3.90 -1.51 -7.69
CA VAL A 122 4.50 -0.17 -7.64
C VAL A 122 3.40 0.89 -7.75
N ALA A 123 3.71 2.15 -7.43
CA ALA A 123 2.76 3.26 -7.49
C ALA A 123 2.18 3.52 -8.89
N LEU A 124 2.85 3.03 -9.93
CA LEU A 124 2.44 3.14 -11.34
C LEU A 124 1.50 2.02 -11.79
N CYS A 125 1.22 1.02 -10.94
CA CYS A 125 0.26 -0.02 -11.29
C CYS A 125 -1.14 0.59 -11.48
N PRO A 126 -1.92 0.13 -12.47
CA PRO A 126 -3.23 0.71 -12.77
C PRO A 126 -4.24 0.58 -11.63
N TRP A 127 -4.01 -0.34 -10.69
CA TRP A 127 -4.84 -0.59 -9.51
C TRP A 127 -4.35 0.15 -8.26
N ALA A 128 -3.20 0.83 -8.31
CA ALA A 128 -2.58 1.46 -7.15
C ALA A 128 -3.12 2.86 -6.82
N ILE A 129 -3.78 3.51 -7.78
CA ILE A 129 -4.41 4.82 -7.61
C ILE A 129 -5.84 4.81 -8.13
N ASN A 130 -6.81 5.17 -7.29
CA ASN A 130 -8.20 5.38 -7.70
C ASN A 130 -8.36 6.77 -8.35
N LYS A 131 -8.77 6.78 -9.63
CA LYS A 131 -9.03 8.01 -10.40
C LYS A 131 -10.44 8.59 -10.21
N ASN A 132 -11.36 7.83 -9.64
CA ASN A 132 -12.74 8.26 -9.40
C ASN A 132 -13.24 7.82 -8.01
N PRO A 133 -12.64 8.36 -6.93
CA PRO A 133 -12.98 7.95 -5.56
C PRO A 133 -14.40 8.33 -5.14
N ARG A 134 -14.91 9.50 -5.58
CA ARG A 134 -16.26 9.99 -5.28
C ARG A 134 -17.33 8.94 -5.60
N LYS A 135 -17.25 8.31 -6.77
CA LYS A 135 -18.22 7.30 -7.20
C LYS A 135 -18.38 6.18 -6.17
N PHE A 136 -17.26 5.65 -5.67
CA PHE A 136 -17.31 4.57 -4.69
C PHE A 136 -17.78 5.07 -3.32
N ALA A 137 -17.41 6.30 -2.93
CA ALA A 137 -17.93 6.91 -1.71
C ALA A 137 -19.47 7.06 -1.74
N GLU A 138 -20.05 7.46 -2.87
CA GLU A 138 -21.49 7.54 -3.06
C GLU A 138 -22.16 6.15 -3.00
N GLU A 139 -21.56 5.13 -3.63
CA GLU A 139 -22.06 3.76 -3.56
C GLU A 139 -22.09 3.23 -2.11
N VAL A 140 -21.05 3.54 -1.32
CA VAL A 140 -21.02 3.22 0.12
C VAL A 140 -22.08 4.01 0.86
N ALA A 141 -22.18 5.32 0.63
CA ALA A 141 -23.14 6.21 1.29
C ALA A 141 -24.60 5.73 1.10
N VAL A 142 -24.98 5.39 -0.13
CA VAL A 142 -26.32 4.85 -0.43
C VAL A 142 -26.58 3.56 0.34
N LYS A 143 -25.60 2.64 0.39
CA LYS A 143 -25.74 1.35 1.10
C LYS A 143 -25.87 1.50 2.61
N VAL A 144 -25.31 2.56 3.19
CA VAL A 144 -25.37 2.82 4.65
C VAL A 144 -26.42 3.87 5.04
N GLY A 145 -27.25 4.31 4.10
CA GLY A 145 -28.33 5.27 4.36
C GLY A 145 -27.86 6.72 4.57
N CYS A 146 -26.67 7.08 4.09
CA CYS A 146 -26.18 8.46 4.07
C CYS A 146 -26.70 9.21 2.83
N PRO A 147 -26.96 10.53 2.96
CA PRO A 147 -27.34 11.35 1.81
C PRO A 147 -26.20 11.44 0.80
N THR A 148 -26.55 11.48 -0.50
CA THR A 148 -25.63 11.76 -1.60
C THR A 148 -26.11 12.98 -2.38
N ASP A 149 -25.16 13.75 -2.91
CA ASP A 149 -25.49 14.84 -3.83
C ASP A 149 -25.80 14.21 -5.20
N ALA A 150 -27.03 14.36 -5.68
CA ALA A 150 -27.62 13.56 -6.77
C ALA A 150 -27.04 13.80 -8.18
N SER A 151 -25.77 14.21 -8.32
CA SER A 151 -25.17 14.47 -9.63
C SER A 151 -23.73 13.99 -9.71
N MET A 152 -23.51 12.84 -10.34
CA MET A 152 -22.79 12.72 -11.63
C MET A 152 -22.38 11.26 -11.88
N GLY A 153 -22.98 10.66 -12.90
CA GLY A 153 -22.51 9.39 -13.43
C GLY A 153 -21.16 9.59 -14.13
N ALA A 154 -20.17 8.76 -13.74
CA ALA A 154 -18.93 8.58 -14.49
C ALA A 154 -18.67 7.07 -14.70
N PRO A 155 -18.12 6.68 -15.87
CA PRO A 155 -18.01 5.28 -16.28
C PRO A 155 -17.06 4.47 -15.37
N LEU A 156 -17.40 3.19 -15.15
CA LEU A 156 -16.50 2.19 -14.54
C LEU A 156 -15.51 1.73 -15.60
N VAL A 157 -14.19 1.88 -15.41
CA VAL A 157 -13.25 0.77 -15.65
C VAL A 157 -11.93 0.96 -14.87
N TYR A 158 -11.47 -0.16 -14.30
CA TYR A 158 -10.15 -0.55 -13.77
C TYR A 158 -9.99 -0.58 -12.23
N ASN A 159 -9.83 -1.82 -11.75
CA ASN A 159 -10.25 -2.34 -10.45
C ASN A 159 -9.21 -2.14 -9.34
N LEU A 160 -9.53 -1.25 -8.39
CA LEU A 160 -9.57 -1.45 -6.93
C LEU A 160 -10.15 -0.15 -6.35
N SER A 161 -11.46 -0.14 -6.06
CA SER A 161 -12.18 1.08 -5.68
C SER A 161 -11.74 1.68 -4.34
N LEU A 162 -11.08 0.88 -3.50
CA LEU A 162 -10.53 1.27 -2.20
C LEU A 162 -9.02 1.21 -2.24
N SER A 163 -8.42 2.07 -3.06
CA SER A 163 -6.98 2.26 -3.22
C SER A 163 -6.61 3.73 -2.98
N PRO A 164 -5.32 4.05 -2.81
CA PRO A 164 -4.86 5.44 -2.67
C PRO A 164 -5.35 6.40 -3.76
N VAL A 165 -5.36 7.70 -3.46
CA VAL A 165 -5.78 8.77 -4.37
C VAL A 165 -4.74 9.87 -4.43
N VAL A 166 -4.68 10.63 -5.52
CA VAL A 166 -3.92 11.89 -5.55
C VAL A 166 -4.73 12.93 -4.78
N ASP A 167 -4.27 13.31 -3.59
CA ASP A 167 -5.01 14.17 -2.65
C ASP A 167 -4.47 15.60 -2.58
N GLY A 168 -3.35 15.89 -3.24
CA GLY A 168 -2.68 17.19 -3.17
C GLY A 168 -1.87 17.40 -1.88
N ASP A 169 -1.74 16.38 -1.02
CA ASP A 169 -1.01 16.43 0.25
C ASP A 169 -0.05 15.24 0.40
N PHE A 170 -0.56 14.06 0.78
CA PHE A 170 0.28 12.87 0.91
C PHE A 170 0.89 12.49 -0.45
N LEU A 171 0.07 12.58 -1.49
CA LEU A 171 0.47 12.50 -2.90
C LEU A 171 0.12 13.84 -3.57
N PRO A 172 1.09 14.77 -3.68
CA PRO A 172 0.82 16.11 -4.20
C PRO A 172 0.55 16.16 -5.71
N ASP A 173 0.93 15.10 -6.44
CA ASP A 173 0.73 14.97 -7.88
C ASP A 173 0.62 13.48 -8.24
N GLU A 174 0.38 13.20 -9.52
CA GLU A 174 0.46 11.88 -10.09
C GLU A 174 1.81 11.20 -9.82
N PRO A 175 1.83 9.90 -9.43
CA PRO A 175 3.07 9.22 -9.05
C PRO A 175 4.22 9.31 -10.06
N HIS A 176 3.91 9.37 -11.37
CA HIS A 176 4.93 9.48 -12.42
C HIS A 176 5.71 10.81 -12.39
N ASN A 177 5.17 11.86 -11.76
CA ASN A 177 5.83 13.16 -11.61
C ASN A 177 6.66 13.28 -10.32
N LEU A 178 6.57 12.31 -9.40
CA LEU A 178 7.09 12.42 -8.04
C LEU A 178 8.44 11.73 -7.80
N PHE A 179 9.03 11.08 -8.80
CA PHE A 179 10.29 10.33 -8.65
C PHE A 179 11.49 11.19 -8.24
N HIS A 180 11.42 12.52 -8.37
CA HIS A 180 12.45 13.40 -7.82
C HIS A 180 12.58 13.28 -6.28
N ASN A 181 11.52 12.86 -5.58
CA ASN A 181 11.56 12.59 -4.14
C ASN A 181 12.36 11.32 -3.79
N THR A 182 12.54 10.39 -4.74
CA THR A 182 13.22 9.11 -4.51
C THR A 182 14.71 9.15 -4.82
N ALA A 183 15.26 10.30 -5.24
CA ALA A 183 16.60 10.40 -5.82
C ALA A 183 17.74 9.90 -4.90
N ALA A 184 17.55 9.91 -3.58
CA ALA A 184 18.55 9.48 -2.60
C ALA A 184 18.25 8.14 -1.92
N ILE A 185 17.24 7.42 -2.42
CA ILE A 185 16.73 6.16 -1.87
C ILE A 185 17.19 5.00 -2.75
N ASP A 186 17.93 4.04 -2.19
CA ASP A 186 18.27 2.82 -2.93
C ASP A 186 16.98 2.03 -3.19
N TYR A 187 16.73 1.61 -4.43
CA TYR A 187 15.45 1.01 -4.81
C TYR A 187 15.62 -0.31 -5.55
N LEU A 188 14.91 -1.35 -5.09
CA LEU A 188 14.76 -2.62 -5.79
C LEU A 188 13.29 -2.86 -6.12
N ALA A 189 12.98 -3.23 -7.36
CA ALA A 189 11.65 -3.64 -7.76
C ALA A 189 11.70 -4.89 -8.64
N GLY A 190 10.70 -5.76 -8.48
CA GLY A 190 10.61 -7.01 -9.23
C GLY A 190 9.18 -7.53 -9.28
N VAL A 191 8.96 -8.50 -10.16
CA VAL A 191 7.68 -9.19 -10.38
C VAL A 191 7.96 -10.68 -10.47
N ASN A 192 6.95 -11.50 -10.18
CA ASN A 192 7.01 -12.92 -10.49
C ASN A 192 6.66 -13.14 -11.97
N ASP A 193 7.15 -14.24 -12.53
CA ASP A 193 6.90 -14.64 -13.93
C ASP A 193 5.41 -14.75 -14.27
N MET A 194 4.60 -15.23 -13.31
CA MET A 194 3.16 -15.44 -13.43
C MET A 194 2.33 -14.59 -12.45
N ASP A 195 2.77 -13.36 -12.12
CA ASP A 195 2.04 -12.46 -11.19
C ASP A 195 0.57 -12.22 -11.59
N GLY A 196 0.27 -12.20 -12.89
CA GLY A 196 -1.08 -12.01 -13.41
C GLY A 196 -1.99 -13.24 -13.33
N HIS A 197 -1.45 -14.42 -13.02
CA HIS A 197 -2.20 -15.68 -13.10
C HIS A 197 -3.41 -15.71 -12.17
N ILE A 198 -3.26 -15.22 -10.93
CA ILE A 198 -4.36 -15.18 -9.95
C ILE A 198 -5.56 -14.38 -10.48
N PHE A 199 -5.31 -13.21 -11.05
CA PHE A 199 -6.34 -12.32 -11.59
C PHE A 199 -6.96 -12.89 -12.87
N THR A 200 -6.12 -13.39 -13.78
CA THR A 200 -6.58 -14.00 -15.03
C THR A 200 -7.44 -15.24 -14.77
N GLY A 201 -7.16 -15.99 -13.70
CA GLY A 201 -7.98 -17.12 -13.28
C GLY A 201 -9.41 -16.76 -12.84
N PHE A 202 -9.65 -15.53 -12.36
CA PHE A 202 -10.99 -15.02 -12.08
C PHE A 202 -11.67 -14.48 -13.34
N ASP A 203 -10.91 -13.81 -14.21
CA ASP A 203 -11.45 -13.15 -15.41
C ASP A 203 -11.72 -14.14 -16.56
N VAL A 204 -10.92 -15.20 -16.67
CA VAL A 204 -10.94 -16.16 -17.77
C VAL A 204 -11.10 -17.57 -17.21
N ALA A 205 -12.34 -18.07 -17.19
CA ALA A 205 -12.69 -19.36 -16.60
C ALA A 205 -11.90 -20.56 -17.15
N SER A 206 -11.38 -20.47 -18.38
CA SER A 206 -10.60 -21.55 -19.00
C SER A 206 -9.16 -21.66 -18.52
N VAL A 207 -8.61 -20.65 -17.83
CA VAL A 207 -7.19 -20.62 -17.42
C VAL A 207 -6.87 -21.69 -16.36
N ASN A 208 -7.84 -22.02 -15.51
CA ASN A 208 -7.69 -23.05 -14.48
C ASN A 208 -8.52 -24.32 -14.75
N SER A 209 -9.20 -24.41 -15.91
CA SER A 209 -9.94 -25.63 -16.25
C SER A 209 -8.98 -26.68 -16.81
N HIS A 210 -8.91 -27.84 -16.16
CA HIS A 210 -8.36 -29.03 -16.81
C HIS A 210 -9.32 -29.44 -17.93
N LEU A 211 -8.81 -29.53 -19.16
CA LEU A 211 -9.54 -30.02 -20.34
C LEU A 211 -10.14 -31.41 -20.09
#